data_AF-A0A971JEZ9-F1
#
_entry.id   AF-A0A971JEZ9-F1
#
_cell.length_a   1.000
_cell.length_b   1.000
_cell.length_c   1.000
_cell.angle_alpha   90.00
_cell.angle_beta   90.00
_cell.angle_gamma   90.00
#
_symmetry.space_group_name_H-M   'P 1'
#
loop_
_entity.id
_entity.type
_entity.pdbx_description
1 polymer ?
#
loop_
_entity_poly.entity_id
_entity_poly.type
_entity_poly.pdbx_seq_one_letter_code
_entity_poly.pdbx_strand_id
1 'polypeptide(L)'
;MGFRNDFAWGGVSASYQIEGAAYEDGKGLSVWDMFCKQEGRILDGNTGDIACDHYHLYQKDVDLMQEMGYNAYRFSISWPRILPDGIGAINEKGLDFYDRLLDSLLEANITPYGTLFHWDYPYA
;
A
#
# COMPACT_ATOMS: atom_id res chain seq x y z
N MET A 1 7.92 -26.33 21.80
CA MET A 1 7.07 -25.29 21.18
C MET A 1 6.94 -25.66 19.71
N GLY A 2 5.71 -25.79 19.22
CA GLY A 2 5.42 -26.02 17.81
C GLY A 2 4.27 -25.14 17.40
N PHE A 3 4.36 -24.54 16.23
CA PHE A 3 3.24 -23.86 15.58
C PHE A 3 2.50 -24.86 14.71
N ARG A 4 1.27 -24.54 14.29
CA ARG A 4 0.56 -25.35 13.29
C ARG A 4 1.32 -25.28 11.96
N ASN A 5 1.19 -26.32 11.14
CA ASN A 5 1.85 -26.38 9.82
C ASN A 5 1.36 -25.27 8.88
N ASP A 6 0.15 -24.75 9.10
CA ASP A 6 -0.50 -23.69 8.33
C ASP A 6 -0.39 -22.31 9.03
N PHE A 7 0.54 -22.14 9.97
CA PHE A 7 0.70 -20.87 10.65
C PHE A 7 1.22 -19.78 9.70
N ALA A 8 0.55 -18.63 9.68
CA ALA A 8 0.91 -17.48 8.85
C ALA A 8 2.09 -16.70 9.46
N TRP A 9 3.18 -16.61 8.72
CA TRP A 9 4.37 -15.83 9.02
C TRP A 9 4.55 -14.78 7.93
N GLY A 10 4.59 -13.51 8.33
CA GLY A 10 4.56 -12.42 7.36
C GLY A 10 4.86 -11.05 7.95
N GLY A 11 4.91 -10.07 7.06
CA GLY A 11 5.01 -8.64 7.37
C GLY A 11 3.68 -7.91 7.17
N VAL A 12 3.61 -6.67 7.65
CA VAL A 12 2.45 -5.80 7.45
C VAL A 12 2.88 -4.41 6.98
N SER A 13 2.07 -3.77 6.16
CA SER A 13 2.26 -2.39 5.71
C SER A 13 0.94 -1.62 5.64
N ALA A 14 1.05 -0.32 5.33
CA ALA A 14 -0.06 0.53 4.96
C ALA A 14 0.30 1.37 3.73
N SER A 15 -0.63 1.52 2.82
CA SER A 15 -0.55 2.25 1.55
C SER A 15 0.22 3.56 1.67
N TYR A 16 -0.28 4.51 2.46
CA TYR A 16 0.34 5.83 2.60
C TYR A 16 1.76 5.81 3.18
N GLN A 17 2.09 4.77 3.97
CA GLN A 17 3.38 4.66 4.64
C GLN A 17 4.49 4.13 3.72
N ILE A 18 4.15 3.38 2.66
CA ILE A 18 5.15 2.71 1.82
C ILE A 18 5.02 2.98 0.31
N GLU A 19 3.81 3.23 -0.22
CA GLU A 19 3.58 3.28 -1.67
C GLU A 19 4.32 4.43 -2.34
N GLY A 20 4.18 5.65 -1.81
CA GLY A 20 4.57 6.84 -2.55
C GLY A 20 3.71 7.06 -3.79
N ALA A 21 4.32 7.65 -4.82
CA ALA A 21 3.67 7.98 -6.08
C ALA A 21 2.35 8.75 -5.85
N ALA A 22 2.37 9.71 -4.92
CA ALA A 22 1.16 10.33 -4.38
C ALA A 22 0.34 11.13 -5.40
N TYR A 23 0.99 11.54 -6.51
CA TYR A 23 0.40 12.34 -7.60
C TYR A 23 0.48 11.64 -8.96
N GLU A 24 0.73 10.33 -8.97
CA GLU A 24 0.87 9.55 -10.20
C GLU A 24 -0.40 8.77 -10.52
N ASP A 25 -0.58 8.49 -11.81
CA ASP A 25 -1.62 7.60 -12.33
C ASP A 25 -3.03 7.85 -11.79
N GLY A 26 -3.37 9.12 -11.59
CA GLY A 26 -4.72 9.56 -11.25
C GLY A 26 -5.12 9.38 -9.78
N LYS A 27 -4.18 9.03 -8.89
CA LYS A 27 -4.47 8.98 -7.44
C LYS A 27 -4.96 10.34 -6.92
N GLY A 28 -6.07 10.33 -6.18
CA GLY A 28 -6.58 11.48 -5.44
C GLY A 28 -5.77 11.79 -4.19
N LEU A 29 -6.04 12.96 -3.60
CA LEU A 29 -5.46 13.33 -2.31
C LEU A 29 -6.21 12.64 -1.16
N SER A 30 -5.47 12.23 -0.15
CA SER A 30 -6.00 11.78 1.14
C SER A 30 -5.95 12.91 2.18
N VAL A 31 -6.65 12.70 3.30
CA VAL A 31 -6.50 13.54 4.50
C VAL A 31 -5.05 13.62 5.00
N TRP A 32 -4.25 12.57 4.81
CA TRP A 32 -2.83 12.55 5.20
C TRP A 32 -1.97 13.40 4.26
N ASP A 33 -2.25 13.39 2.95
CA ASP A 33 -1.57 14.28 1.98
C ASP A 33 -1.71 15.75 2.39
N MET A 34 -2.88 16.12 2.91
CA MET A 34 -3.14 17.49 3.36
C MET A 34 -2.62 17.76 4.78
N PHE A 35 -2.68 16.77 5.66
CA PHE A 35 -2.18 16.90 7.03
C PHE A 35 -0.66 17.07 7.07
N CYS A 36 0.08 16.30 6.25
CA CYS A 36 1.55 16.38 6.19
C CYS A 36 2.05 17.73 5.66
N LYS A 37 1.26 18.45 4.85
CA LYS A 37 1.61 19.77 4.32
C LYS A 37 1.49 20.90 5.34
N GLN A 38 0.89 20.65 6.51
CA GLN A 38 0.77 21.65 7.56
C GLN A 38 2.07 21.74 8.37
N GLU A 39 2.61 22.96 8.50
CA GLU A 39 3.83 23.21 9.25
C GLU A 39 3.72 22.71 10.70
N GLY A 40 4.75 22.00 11.16
CA GLY A 40 4.83 21.49 12.53
C GLY A 40 3.94 20.29 12.86
N ARG A 41 3.20 19.71 11.90
CA ARG A 41 2.41 18.48 12.12
C ARG A 41 3.23 17.21 12.10
N ILE A 42 4.22 17.15 11.22
CA ILE A 42 5.12 16.01 11.05
C ILE A 42 6.52 16.43 11.47
N LEU A 43 7.21 15.56 12.19
CA LEU A 43 8.62 15.74 12.52
C LEU A 43 9.42 15.93 11.22
N ASP A 44 10.20 17.00 11.17
CA ASP A 44 11.01 17.42 10.02
C ASP A 44 10.23 17.69 8.71
N GLY A 45 8.90 17.79 8.78
CA GLY A 45 8.06 18.08 7.61
C GLY A 45 7.99 16.95 6.58
N ASN A 46 8.28 15.71 6.98
CA ASN A 46 8.23 14.55 6.09
C ASN A 46 6.81 14.31 5.51
N THR A 47 6.76 13.76 4.30
CA THR A 47 5.50 13.42 3.59
C THR A 47 5.52 11.98 3.10
N GLY A 48 4.34 11.47 2.73
CA GLY A 48 4.21 10.19 2.03
C GLY A 48 4.34 10.30 0.50
N ASP A 49 4.86 11.42 -0.03
CA ASP A 49 4.87 11.66 -1.48
C ASP A 49 5.69 10.60 -2.24
N ILE A 50 6.85 10.21 -1.68
CA ILE A 50 7.73 9.15 -2.18
C ILE A 50 7.71 7.92 -1.25
N ALA A 51 7.71 8.13 0.07
CA ALA A 51 7.75 7.06 1.06
C ALA A 51 8.88 6.03 0.81
N CYS A 52 8.54 4.74 0.65
CA CYS A 52 9.48 3.68 0.30
C CYS A 52 9.52 3.40 -1.21
N ASP A 53 8.76 4.14 -2.01
CA ASP A 53 8.60 3.94 -3.45
C ASP A 53 8.07 2.54 -3.83
N HIS A 54 7.30 1.92 -2.93
CA HIS A 54 6.74 0.58 -3.15
C HIS A 54 5.84 0.52 -4.39
N TYR A 55 5.21 1.63 -4.79
CA TYR A 55 4.41 1.68 -6.01
C TYR A 55 5.20 1.23 -7.26
N HIS A 56 6.48 1.61 -7.33
CA HIS A 56 7.38 1.22 -8.42
C HIS A 56 8.20 -0.03 -8.08
N LEU A 57 8.55 -0.22 -6.81
CA LEU A 57 9.48 -1.26 -6.35
C LEU A 57 8.79 -2.51 -5.80
N TYR A 58 7.46 -2.63 -5.91
CA TYR A 58 6.70 -3.73 -5.30
C TYR A 58 7.25 -5.12 -5.65
N GLN A 59 7.71 -5.35 -6.89
CA GLN A 59 8.28 -6.64 -7.28
C GLN A 59 9.53 -6.98 -6.46
N LYS A 60 10.41 -6.00 -6.24
CA LYS A 60 11.61 -6.17 -5.40
C LYS A 60 11.23 -6.46 -3.95
N ASP A 61 10.19 -5.80 -3.45
CA ASP A 61 9.71 -6.04 -2.09
C ASP A 61 9.10 -7.45 -1.95
N VAL A 62 8.37 -7.94 -2.94
CA VAL A 62 7.85 -9.31 -3.00
C VAL A 62 9.00 -10.33 -3.04
N ASP A 63 10.02 -10.09 -3.88
CA ASP A 63 11.20 -10.95 -3.96
C ASP A 63 11.90 -11.05 -2.59
N LEU A 64 12.07 -9.94 -1.89
CA LEU A 64 12.63 -9.91 -0.54
C LEU A 64 11.75 -10.67 0.48
N MET A 65 10.43 -10.54 0.41
CA MET A 65 9.52 -11.30 1.28
C MET A 65 9.68 -12.81 1.06
N GLN A 66 9.84 -13.24 -0.20
CA GLN A 66 10.07 -14.64 -0.52
C GLN A 66 11.42 -15.13 0.00
N GLU A 67 12.50 -14.35 -0.17
CA GLU A 67 13.83 -14.68 0.38
C GLU A 67 13.82 -14.82 1.91
N MET A 68 13.01 -14.01 2.60
CA MET A 68 12.82 -14.08 4.04
C MET A 68 11.92 -15.24 4.50
N GLY A 69 11.31 -15.99 3.58
CA GLY A 69 10.43 -17.12 3.87
C GLY A 69 9.04 -16.73 4.34
N TYR A 70 8.53 -15.56 3.94
CA TYR A 70 7.16 -15.15 4.25
C TYR A 70 6.18 -16.05 3.51
N ASN A 71 5.06 -16.39 4.16
CA ASN A 71 3.93 -17.08 3.53
C ASN A 71 2.63 -16.25 3.57
N ALA A 72 2.69 -15.06 4.16
CA ALA A 72 1.60 -14.11 4.23
C ALA A 72 2.13 -12.66 4.13
N TYR A 73 1.35 -11.77 3.52
CA TYR A 73 1.63 -10.34 3.53
C TYR A 73 0.34 -9.56 3.70
N ARG A 74 0.30 -8.71 4.74
CA ARG A 74 -0.81 -7.78 4.96
C ARG A 74 -0.45 -6.41 4.41
N PHE A 75 -1.28 -5.89 3.52
CA PHE A 75 -1.17 -4.53 2.99
C PHE A 75 -2.50 -3.81 3.16
N SER A 76 -2.52 -2.50 2.90
CA SER A 76 -3.78 -1.76 2.72
C SER A 76 -3.93 -1.24 1.31
N ILE A 77 -5.18 -1.13 0.86
CA ILE A 77 -5.53 -0.52 -0.41
C ILE A 77 -5.73 0.97 -0.17
N SER A 78 -5.13 1.80 -1.01
CA SER A 78 -5.34 3.24 -0.95
C SER A 78 -6.66 3.61 -1.58
N TRP A 79 -7.62 4.00 -0.74
CA TRP A 79 -8.94 4.45 -1.21
C TRP A 79 -8.83 5.53 -2.30
N PRO A 80 -8.11 6.66 -2.10
CA PRO A 80 -8.02 7.68 -3.14
C PRO A 80 -7.25 7.24 -4.39
N ARG A 81 -6.52 6.12 -4.36
CA ARG A 81 -5.95 5.53 -5.57
C ARG A 81 -7.01 4.82 -6.41
N ILE A 82 -7.99 4.17 -5.79
CA ILE A 82 -9.08 3.46 -6.46
C ILE A 82 -10.22 4.40 -6.86
N LEU A 83 -10.63 5.28 -5.94
CA LEU A 83 -11.71 6.26 -6.12
C LEU A 83 -11.14 7.64 -5.76
N PRO A 84 -10.59 8.40 -6.72
CA PRO A 84 -9.91 9.67 -6.45
C PRO A 84 -10.79 10.71 -5.76
N ASP A 85 -12.07 10.76 -6.13
CA ASP A 85 -13.08 11.63 -5.52
C ASP A 85 -13.77 10.98 -4.30
N GLY A 86 -13.22 9.86 -3.81
CA GLY A 86 -13.73 9.01 -2.75
C GLY A 86 -14.97 8.19 -3.07
N ILE A 87 -15.71 8.57 -4.10
CA ILE A 87 -16.87 7.86 -4.63
C ILE A 87 -16.89 7.96 -6.17
N GLY A 88 -17.74 7.15 -6.80
CA GLY A 88 -18.04 7.31 -8.22
C GLY A 88 -17.02 6.64 -9.14
N ALA A 89 -16.34 7.45 -9.96
CA ALA A 89 -15.49 6.94 -11.04
C ALA A 89 -14.28 6.17 -10.50
N ILE A 90 -14.07 4.97 -11.03
CA ILE A 90 -12.93 4.14 -10.71
C ILE A 90 -11.71 4.63 -11.50
N ASN A 91 -10.57 4.67 -10.82
CA ASN A 91 -9.27 4.85 -11.45
C ASN A 91 -8.67 3.48 -11.79
N GLU A 92 -8.82 3.07 -13.05
CA GLU A 92 -8.36 1.76 -13.55
C GLU A 92 -6.85 1.54 -13.31
N LYS A 93 -6.02 2.57 -13.54
CA LYS A 93 -4.58 2.46 -13.27
C LYS A 93 -4.26 2.22 -11.80
N GLY A 94 -5.12 2.72 -10.91
CA GLY A 94 -5.04 2.45 -9.49
C GLY A 94 -5.33 0.99 -9.16
N LEU A 95 -6.35 0.41 -9.80
CA LEU A 95 -6.65 -1.02 -9.70
C LEU A 95 -5.53 -1.88 -10.29
N ASP A 96 -4.99 -1.50 -11.46
CA ASP A 96 -3.91 -2.22 -12.15
C ASP A 96 -2.65 -2.37 -11.27
N PHE A 97 -2.38 -1.43 -10.36
CA PHE A 97 -1.30 -1.58 -9.39
C PHE A 97 -1.56 -2.70 -8.39
N TYR A 98 -2.74 -2.75 -7.79
CA TYR A 98 -3.07 -3.80 -6.83
C TYR A 98 -3.25 -5.15 -7.50
N ASP A 99 -3.74 -5.20 -8.74
CA ASP A 99 -3.82 -6.41 -9.55
C ASP A 99 -2.43 -7.04 -9.73
N ARG A 100 -1.47 -6.24 -10.22
CA ARG A 100 -0.06 -6.67 -10.36
C ARG A 100 0.59 -7.06 -9.03
N LEU A 101 0.33 -6.34 -7.94
CA LEU A 101 0.85 -6.69 -6.62
C LEU A 101 0.29 -8.04 -6.14
N LEU A 102 -1.01 -8.25 -6.29
CA LEU A 102 -1.67 -9.50 -5.91
C LEU A 102 -1.14 -10.67 -6.73
N ASP A 103 -1.00 -10.50 -8.04
CA ASP A 103 -0.42 -11.51 -8.92
C ASP A 103 1.00 -11.88 -8.49
N SER A 104 1.89 -10.89 -8.29
CA SER A 104 3.26 -11.14 -7.82
C SER A 104 3.30 -11.86 -6.46
N LEU A 105 2.42 -11.53 -5.51
CA LEU A 105 2.34 -12.22 -4.22
C LEU A 105 1.92 -13.68 -4.38
N LEU A 106 0.90 -13.94 -5.20
CA LEU A 106 0.39 -15.29 -5.44
C LEU A 106 1.42 -16.16 -6.18
N GLU A 107 2.11 -15.59 -7.18
CA GLU A 107 3.23 -16.24 -7.87
C GLU A 107 4.37 -16.59 -6.91
N ALA A 108 4.62 -15.74 -5.90
CA ALA A 108 5.62 -15.96 -4.88
C ALA A 108 5.18 -16.95 -3.76
N ASN A 109 3.96 -17.49 -3.81
CA ASN A 109 3.32 -18.30 -2.76
C ASN A 109 3.14 -17.55 -1.43
N ILE A 110 2.90 -16.23 -1.48
CA ILE A 110 2.61 -15.38 -0.33
C ILE A 110 1.11 -15.07 -0.33
N THR A 111 0.41 -15.42 0.75
CA THR A 111 -1.03 -15.18 0.87
C THR A 111 -1.30 -13.69 1.12
N PRO A 112 -2.08 -13.00 0.27
CA PRO A 112 -2.41 -11.59 0.45
C PRO A 112 -3.50 -11.38 1.52
N TYR A 113 -3.30 -10.42 2.41
CA TYR A 113 -4.28 -9.97 3.41
C TYR A 113 -4.59 -8.49 3.19
N GLY A 114 -5.70 -8.21 2.50
CA GLY A 114 -6.11 -6.84 2.15
C GLY A 114 -6.81 -6.10 3.30
N THR A 115 -6.27 -4.96 3.70
CA THR A 115 -6.92 -3.99 4.58
C THR A 115 -7.59 -2.91 3.73
N LEU A 116 -8.92 -2.79 3.79
CA LEU A 116 -9.65 -1.82 2.96
C LEU A 116 -9.46 -0.36 3.39
N PHE A 117 -9.18 -0.12 4.67
CA PHE A 117 -9.01 1.23 5.19
C PHE A 117 -7.87 1.30 6.20
N HIS A 118 -6.88 2.15 5.92
CA HIS A 118 -5.77 2.42 6.83
C HIS A 118 -5.47 3.93 6.87
N TRP A 119 -6.48 4.70 7.30
CA TRP A 119 -6.43 6.14 7.61
C TRP A 119 -6.29 7.10 6.43
N ASP A 120 -6.08 6.61 5.22
CA ASP A 120 -5.98 7.40 4.00
C ASP A 120 -7.35 7.71 3.38
N TYR A 121 -8.24 8.32 4.17
CA TYR A 121 -9.54 8.77 3.69
C TYR A 121 -9.38 9.81 2.56
N PRO A 122 -10.12 9.71 1.44
CA PRO A 122 -10.09 10.70 0.36
C PRO A 122 -10.41 12.12 0.84
N TYR A 123 -9.72 13.12 0.31
CA TYR A 123 -9.88 14.52 0.73
C TYR A 123 -10.99 15.28 -0.02
N ALA A 124 -11.46 14.75 -1.16
CA ALA A 124 -12.49 15.37 -2.01
C ALA A 124 -13.85 15.58 -1.32
#